data_AF-A0A127T4L4-F1
#
_entry.id   AF-A0A127T4L4-F1
#
_cell.length_a   1.000
_cell.length_b   1.000
_cell.length_c   1.000
_cell.angle_alpha   90.00
_cell.angle_beta   90.00
_cell.angle_gamma   90.00
#
_symmetry.space_group_name_H-M   'P 1'
#
loop_
_entity.id
_entity.type
_entity.pdbx_description
1 polymer ?
#
loop_
_entity_poly.entity_id
_entity_poly.type
_entity_poly.pdbx_seq_one_letter_code
_entity_poly.pdbx_strand_id
1 'polypeptide(L)'
;KKLEKAGVHVVYGMVGLKTHCKLSLAVRQEGEALRRYSHVGTGNYHPGTARGYEDLGLLTSDPEVGQDLTRVFNQLSGYAPKSTFKRLVVAPVSIRNHLIEQIEKQAERKLAGKDAWIGIKVNSIVDERVIDALYRASQAGVPVDLVVRGICGIKAGIKGLSENIRVRSILGRFLEHS
;
A
#
# COMPACT_ATOMS: atom_id res chain seq x y z
N LYS A 1 -12.03 14.67 23.12
CA LYS A 1 -12.97 14.95 24.24
C LYS A 1 -14.32 14.22 24.17
N LYS A 2 -15.14 14.29 23.10
CA LYS A 2 -16.44 13.55 23.07
C LYS A 2 -16.26 12.01 23.13
N LEU A 3 -15.31 11.47 22.37
CA LEU A 3 -15.01 10.03 22.34
C LEU A 3 -14.45 9.52 23.68
N GLU A 4 -13.47 10.22 24.25
CA GLU A 4 -12.89 9.88 25.55
C GLU A 4 -13.95 9.88 26.66
N LYS A 5 -14.88 10.85 26.64
CA LYS A 5 -16.02 10.89 27.58
C LYS A 5 -16.97 9.70 27.43
N ALA A 6 -17.00 9.06 26.26
CA ALA A 6 -17.79 7.86 25.99
C ALA A 6 -17.02 6.56 26.29
N GLY A 7 -15.85 6.64 26.93
CA GLY A 7 -15.03 5.47 27.29
C GLY A 7 -14.10 5.00 26.17
N VAL A 8 -13.95 5.75 25.08
CA VAL A 8 -13.04 5.40 23.99
C VAL A 8 -11.61 5.80 24.36
N HIS A 9 -10.69 4.83 24.29
CA HIS A 9 -9.25 5.10 24.39
C HIS A 9 -8.77 5.76 23.10
N VAL A 10 -8.53 7.07 23.15
CA VAL A 10 -8.01 7.83 22.01
C VAL A 10 -6.49 7.87 22.09
N VAL A 11 -5.85 7.28 21.09
CA VAL A 11 -4.40 7.31 20.91
C VAL A 11 -4.08 8.31 19.82
N TYR A 12 -3.21 9.28 20.14
CA TYR A 12 -2.61 10.15 19.16
C TYR A 12 -1.38 9.42 18.59
N GLY A 13 -1.25 9.38 17.26
CA GLY A 13 -0.20 8.62 16.59
C GLY A 13 1.23 9.00 17.02
N MET A 14 2.22 8.28 16.49
CA MET A 14 3.62 8.49 16.86
C MET A 14 4.10 9.91 16.55
N VAL A 15 4.78 10.56 17.49
CA VAL A 15 5.34 11.90 17.33
C VAL A 15 6.29 11.94 16.12
N GLY A 16 6.14 12.96 15.28
CA GLY A 16 6.95 13.13 14.07
C GLY A 16 6.50 12.27 12.87
N LEU A 17 5.49 11.42 13.02
CA LEU A 17 4.95 10.59 11.95
C LEU A 17 3.45 10.83 11.75
N LYS A 18 3.02 10.82 10.49
CA LYS A 18 1.61 10.86 10.13
C LYS A 18 1.10 9.44 9.87
N THR A 19 0.03 9.05 10.56
CA THR A 19 -0.72 7.84 10.23
C THR A 19 -1.54 8.06 8.96
N HIS A 20 -1.21 7.34 7.89
CA HIS A 20 -1.92 7.43 6.61
C HIS A 20 -2.66 6.14 6.22
N CYS A 21 -2.49 5.03 6.95
CA CYS A 21 -3.24 3.80 6.72
C CYS A 21 -4.69 3.95 7.17
N LYS A 22 -5.61 3.25 6.50
CA LYS A 22 -7.04 3.24 6.85
C LYS A 22 -7.43 1.82 7.18
N LEU A 23 -7.39 1.52 8.47
CA LEU A 23 -7.58 0.19 9.02
C LEU A 23 -8.74 0.20 9.99
N SER A 24 -9.46 -0.90 10.09
CA SER A 24 -10.43 -1.14 11.17
C SER A 24 -10.31 -2.60 11.61
N LEU A 25 -10.46 -2.84 12.90
CA LEU A 25 -10.35 -4.17 13.48
C LEU A 25 -11.48 -4.34 14.51
N ALA A 26 -12.35 -5.31 14.26
CA ALA A 26 -13.33 -5.76 15.24
C ALA A 26 -12.87 -7.11 15.80
N VAL A 27 -12.80 -7.22 17.12
CA VAL A 27 -12.51 -8.47 17.82
C VAL A 27 -13.79 -8.93 18.50
N ARG A 28 -14.24 -10.15 18.21
CA ARG A 28 -15.48 -10.73 18.74
C ARG A 28 -15.18 -12.08 19.37
N GLN A 29 -15.72 -12.30 20.56
CA GLN A 29 -15.74 -13.64 21.16
C GLN A 29 -16.83 -14.48 20.49
N GLU A 30 -16.46 -15.66 20.00
CA GLU A 30 -17.34 -16.64 19.38
C GLU A 30 -17.13 -17.99 20.07
N GLY A 31 -18.02 -18.30 21.02
CA GLY A 31 -17.83 -19.41 21.94
C GLY A 31 -16.55 -19.22 22.77
N GLU A 32 -15.64 -20.18 22.68
CA GLU A 32 -14.36 -20.16 23.39
C GLU A 32 -13.23 -19.46 22.62
N ALA A 33 -13.47 -19.02 21.38
CA ALA A 33 -12.46 -18.42 20.52
C ALA A 33 -12.64 -16.91 20.33
N LEU A 34 -11.53 -16.18 20.19
CA LEU A 34 -11.53 -14.80 19.73
C LEU A 34 -11.37 -14.75 18.21
N ARG A 35 -12.33 -14.14 17.52
CA ARG A 35 -12.28 -13.87 16.07
C ARG A 35 -11.96 -12.42 15.79
N ARG A 36 -11.26 -12.18 14.68
CA ARG A 36 -10.87 -10.85 14.20
C ARG A 36 -11.44 -10.61 12.82
N TYR A 37 -12.07 -9.47 12.64
CA TYR A 37 -12.57 -8.98 11.37
C TYR A 37 -11.83 -7.70 11.02
N SER A 38 -11.13 -7.72 9.90
CA SER A 38 -10.20 -6.70 9.47
C SER A 38 -10.74 -5.95 8.26
N HIS A 39 -10.61 -4.63 8.28
CA HIS A 39 -10.77 -3.78 7.12
C HIS A 39 -9.42 -3.14 6.76
N VAL A 40 -9.04 -3.23 5.49
CA VAL A 40 -7.87 -2.53 4.92
C VAL A 40 -8.33 -1.70 3.73
N GLY A 41 -8.23 -0.37 3.84
CA GLY A 41 -8.68 0.57 2.82
C GLY A 41 -7.55 1.40 2.20
N THR A 42 -7.69 1.71 0.91
CA THR A 42 -6.89 2.74 0.22
C THR A 42 -7.37 4.15 0.62
N GLY A 43 -8.68 4.28 0.83
CA GLY A 43 -9.41 5.51 1.14
C GLY A 43 -9.79 5.68 2.60
N ASN A 44 -10.06 6.94 2.98
CA ASN A 44 -10.52 7.31 4.32
C ASN A 44 -12.02 7.06 4.52
N TYR A 45 -12.43 7.05 5.79
CA TYR A 45 -13.81 6.78 6.20
C TYR A 45 -14.74 8.01 6.09
N HIS A 46 -14.35 9.06 5.37
CA HIS A 46 -15.15 10.28 5.26
C HIS A 46 -16.25 10.10 4.19
N PRO A 47 -17.55 10.10 4.57
CA PRO A 47 -18.64 9.76 3.65
C PRO A 47 -18.78 10.77 2.50
N GLY A 48 -18.35 12.02 2.69
CA GLY A 48 -18.40 13.04 1.64
C GLY A 48 -17.39 12.80 0.51
N THR A 49 -16.20 12.28 0.82
CA THR A 49 -15.17 12.03 -0.20
C THR A 49 -15.40 10.68 -0.87
N ALA A 50 -15.97 9.70 -0.14
CA ALA A 50 -16.29 8.37 -0.67
C ALA A 50 -17.20 8.38 -1.92
N ARG A 51 -17.96 9.47 -2.16
CA ARG A 51 -18.82 9.60 -3.35
C ARG A 51 -18.09 10.13 -4.59
N GLY A 52 -16.96 10.81 -4.39
CA GLY A 52 -16.19 11.44 -5.45
C GLY A 52 -14.85 10.76 -5.73
N TYR A 53 -14.42 9.83 -4.87
CA TYR A 53 -13.13 9.17 -4.92
C TYR A 53 -13.37 7.69 -5.20
N GLU A 54 -12.52 7.10 -6.03
CA GLU A 54 -12.47 5.66 -6.23
C GLU A 54 -11.48 5.05 -5.23
N ASP A 55 -11.96 4.14 -4.40
CA ASP A 55 -11.20 3.51 -3.33
C ASP A 55 -11.56 2.03 -3.22
N LEU A 56 -10.60 1.24 -2.75
CA LEU A 56 -10.78 -0.18 -2.45
C LEU A 56 -10.79 -0.39 -0.93
N GLY A 57 -11.65 -1.31 -0.49
CA GLY A 57 -11.75 -1.78 0.89
C GLY A 57 -11.79 -3.30 0.93
N LEU A 58 -10.80 -3.91 1.56
CA LEU A 58 -10.77 -5.34 1.83
C LEU A 58 -11.38 -5.60 3.20
N LEU A 59 -12.49 -6.34 3.25
CA LEU A 59 -13.02 -6.93 4.48
C LEU A 59 -12.63 -8.41 4.53
N THR A 60 -11.96 -8.83 5.61
CA THR A 60 -11.47 -10.21 5.75
C THR A 60 -11.44 -10.68 7.20
N SER A 61 -11.66 -11.98 7.41
CA SER A 61 -11.43 -12.68 8.67
C SER A 61 -10.15 -13.55 8.63
N ASP A 62 -9.25 -13.30 7.67
CA ASP A 62 -7.97 -14.00 7.58
C ASP A 62 -7.16 -13.79 8.88
N PRO A 63 -6.69 -14.88 9.51
CA PRO A 63 -6.04 -14.79 10.82
C PRO A 63 -4.68 -14.09 10.76
N GLU A 64 -3.93 -14.20 9.65
CA GLU A 64 -2.64 -13.53 9.51
C GLU A 64 -2.81 -12.03 9.30
N VAL A 65 -3.78 -11.62 8.48
CA VAL A 65 -4.13 -10.20 8.30
C VAL A 65 -4.60 -9.60 9.63
N GLY A 66 -5.50 -10.28 10.35
CA GLY A 66 -5.99 -9.82 11.65
C GLY A 66 -4.89 -9.71 12.70
N GLN A 67 -3.92 -10.62 12.69
CA GLN A 67 -2.76 -10.56 13.58
C GLN A 67 -1.84 -9.39 13.24
N ASP A 68 -1.59 -9.13 11.96
CA ASP A 68 -0.79 -7.99 11.51
C ASP A 68 -1.46 -6.65 11.86
N LEU A 69 -2.77 -6.51 11.66
CA LEU A 69 -3.50 -5.29 12.08
C LEU A 69 -3.40 -5.07 13.59
N THR A 70 -3.53 -6.13 14.38
CA THR A 70 -3.34 -6.06 15.84
C THR A 70 -1.95 -5.49 16.18
N ARG A 71 -0.90 -5.97 15.49
CA ARG A 71 0.46 -5.45 15.67
C ARG A 71 0.58 -3.98 15.27
N VAL A 72 -0.05 -3.56 14.17
CA VAL A 72 -0.08 -2.14 13.76
C VAL A 72 -0.73 -1.28 14.84
N PHE A 73 -1.90 -1.68 15.37
CA PHE A 73 -2.57 -0.93 16.43
C PHE A 73 -1.73 -0.85 17.71
N ASN A 74 -1.09 -1.95 18.11
CA ASN A 74 -0.20 -1.96 19.27
C ASN A 74 1.05 -1.09 19.07
N GLN A 75 1.57 -1.02 17.84
CA GLN A 75 2.68 -0.13 17.52
C GLN A 75 2.24 1.34 17.60
N LEU A 76 1.05 1.68 17.09
CA LEU A 76 0.50 3.04 17.14
C LEU A 76 0.19 3.50 18.57
N SER A 77 -0.16 2.58 19.48
CA SER A 77 -0.37 2.86 20.91
C SER A 77 0.90 2.85 21.76
N GLY A 78 2.07 2.59 21.15
CA GLY A 78 3.36 2.60 21.85
C GLY A 78 3.74 1.29 22.55
N TYR A 79 2.94 0.23 22.38
CA TYR A 79 3.14 -1.06 23.06
C TYR A 79 4.14 -2.01 22.35
N ALA A 80 4.50 -1.79 21.07
CA ALA A 80 5.32 -2.74 20.30
C ALA A 80 6.19 -2.11 19.20
N PRO A 81 7.33 -1.46 19.52
CA PRO A 81 8.13 -0.70 18.56
C PRO A 81 8.87 -1.55 17.50
N LYS A 82 9.07 -2.85 17.73
CA LYS A 82 9.74 -3.79 16.79
C LYS A 82 8.80 -4.90 16.33
N SER A 83 7.76 -4.53 15.59
CA SER A 83 6.82 -5.49 15.00
C SER A 83 7.29 -5.99 13.64
N THR A 84 7.23 -7.30 13.42
CA THR A 84 7.32 -7.90 12.08
C THR A 84 5.91 -8.18 11.55
N PHE A 85 5.74 -8.14 10.24
CA PHE A 85 4.46 -8.34 9.57
C PHE A 85 4.59 -9.46 8.55
N LYS A 86 3.55 -10.28 8.40
CA LYS A 86 3.55 -11.43 7.49
C LYS A 86 2.91 -11.11 6.15
N ARG A 87 1.77 -10.39 6.18
CA ARG A 87 0.96 -10.03 5.03
C ARG A 87 1.04 -8.55 4.73
N LEU A 88 1.09 -7.71 5.76
CA LEU A 88 1.15 -6.26 5.59
C LEU A 88 2.59 -5.78 5.35
N VAL A 89 2.72 -4.74 4.52
CA VAL A 89 3.96 -3.99 4.37
C VAL A 89 3.75 -2.61 4.98
N VAL A 90 4.47 -2.32 6.07
CA VAL A 90 4.20 -1.17 6.94
C VAL A 90 5.34 -0.14 6.88
N ALA A 91 4.98 1.10 6.56
CA ALA A 91 5.89 2.25 6.62
C ALA A 91 6.24 2.62 8.07
N PRO A 92 7.39 3.27 8.31
CA PRO A 92 8.36 3.78 7.33
C PRO A 92 9.44 2.78 6.92
N VAL A 93 9.52 1.62 7.58
CA VAL A 93 10.71 0.75 7.51
C VAL A 93 10.75 -0.11 6.25
N SER A 94 9.61 -0.67 5.83
CA SER A 94 9.62 -1.82 4.91
C SER A 94 9.18 -1.53 3.47
N ILE A 95 8.33 -0.51 3.24
CA ILE A 95 7.65 -0.33 1.94
C ILE A 95 8.64 -0.17 0.78
N ARG A 96 9.59 0.77 0.88
CA ARG A 96 10.52 1.06 -0.24
C ARG A 96 11.34 -0.17 -0.61
N ASN A 97 11.98 -0.81 0.36
CA ASN A 97 12.84 -1.96 0.10
C ASN A 97 12.02 -3.14 -0.43
N HIS A 98 10.83 -3.38 0.11
CA HIS A 98 9.94 -4.42 -0.37
C HIS A 98 9.51 -4.18 -1.82
N LEU A 99 9.11 -2.95 -2.19
CA LEU A 99 8.74 -2.63 -3.57
C LEU A 99 9.90 -2.86 -4.54
N ILE A 100 11.11 -2.38 -4.19
CA ILE A 100 12.30 -2.58 -5.01
C ILE A 100 12.58 -4.08 -5.17
N GLU A 101 12.54 -4.86 -4.09
CA GLU A 101 12.74 -6.31 -4.15
C GLU A 101 11.74 -7.01 -5.08
N GLN A 102 10.45 -6.63 -5.04
CA GLN A 102 9.45 -7.20 -5.95
C GLN A 102 9.69 -6.83 -7.41
N ILE A 103 10.15 -5.60 -7.67
CA ILE A 103 10.50 -5.14 -9.02
C ILE A 103 11.70 -5.91 -9.56
N GLU A 104 12.78 -6.02 -8.78
CA GLU A 104 14.00 -6.74 -9.18
C GLU A 104 13.72 -8.24 -9.41
N LYS A 105 12.84 -8.85 -8.61
CA LYS A 105 12.36 -10.22 -8.84
C LYS A 105 11.70 -10.40 -10.22
N GLN A 106 11.01 -9.39 -10.75
CA GLN A 106 10.47 -9.48 -12.12
C GLN A 106 11.58 -9.36 -13.17
N ALA A 107 12.59 -8.53 -12.93
CA ALA A 107 13.77 -8.44 -13.79
C ALA A 107 14.50 -9.79 -13.87
N GLU A 108 14.78 -10.41 -12.72
CA GLU A 108 15.40 -11.74 -12.62
C GLU A 108 14.59 -12.81 -13.37
N ARG A 109 13.26 -12.81 -13.19
CA ARG A 109 12.38 -13.74 -13.91
C ARG A 109 12.49 -13.58 -15.42
N LYS A 110 12.50 -12.33 -15.92
CA LYS A 110 12.61 -12.05 -17.35
C LYS A 110 13.96 -12.48 -17.91
N LEU A 111 15.05 -12.20 -17.20
CA LEU A 111 16.40 -12.63 -17.57
C LEU A 111 16.54 -14.16 -17.61
N ALA A 112 15.81 -14.87 -16.74
CA ALA A 112 15.72 -16.32 -16.76
C ALA A 112 14.80 -16.88 -17.88
N GLY A 113 14.33 -16.03 -18.81
CA GLY A 113 13.44 -16.42 -19.91
C GLY A 113 12.01 -16.72 -19.50
N LYS A 114 11.59 -16.33 -18.27
CA LYS A 114 10.24 -16.56 -17.76
C LYS A 114 9.34 -15.35 -18.01
N ASP A 115 8.04 -15.60 -17.96
CA ASP A 115 7.04 -14.53 -17.98
C ASP A 115 7.18 -13.63 -16.74
N ALA A 116 7.18 -12.32 -17.01
CA ALA A 116 7.32 -11.24 -16.05
C ALA A 116 6.51 -10.04 -16.51
N TRP A 117 5.91 -9.32 -15.57
CA TRP A 117 5.14 -8.11 -15.81
C TRP A 117 5.06 -7.30 -14.52
N ILE A 118 5.03 -5.97 -14.65
CA ILE A 118 4.81 -5.06 -13.52
C ILE A 118 3.61 -4.17 -13.84
N GLY A 119 2.55 -4.29 -13.04
CA GLY A 119 1.39 -3.39 -13.06
C GLY A 119 1.35 -2.56 -11.78
N ILE A 120 1.33 -1.23 -11.90
CA ILE A 120 1.22 -0.33 -10.75
C ILE A 120 0.16 0.73 -11.04
N LYS A 121 -0.79 0.89 -10.12
CA LYS A 121 -1.69 2.05 -10.06
C LYS A 121 -1.41 2.82 -8.78
N VAL A 122 -1.16 4.13 -8.91
CA VAL A 122 -0.85 5.02 -7.78
C VAL A 122 -1.32 6.44 -8.08
N ASN A 123 -1.50 7.21 -7.01
CA ASN A 123 -1.77 8.65 -7.14
C ASN A 123 -0.57 9.41 -7.72
N SER A 124 0.64 9.09 -7.24
CA SER A 124 1.89 9.73 -7.65
C SER A 124 3.04 8.75 -7.55
N ILE A 125 4.05 8.89 -8.42
CA ILE A 125 5.31 8.17 -8.38
C ILE A 125 6.49 9.14 -8.52
N VAL A 126 7.25 9.31 -7.44
CA VAL A 126 8.34 10.30 -7.34
C VAL A 126 9.58 9.80 -6.59
N ASP A 127 9.53 8.59 -6.03
CA ASP A 127 10.68 8.03 -5.30
C ASP A 127 11.76 7.57 -6.28
N GLU A 128 12.92 8.22 -6.25
CA GLU A 128 14.02 7.99 -7.19
C GLU A 128 14.48 6.53 -7.19
N ARG A 129 14.59 5.89 -6.03
CA ARG A 129 15.08 4.52 -5.92
C ARG A 129 14.09 3.50 -6.51
N VAL A 130 12.79 3.73 -6.33
CA VAL A 130 11.75 2.92 -6.98
C VAL A 130 11.74 3.16 -8.49
N ILE A 131 11.89 4.41 -8.92
CA ILE A 131 11.97 4.77 -10.35
C ILE A 131 13.17 4.08 -11.02
N ASP A 132 14.35 4.13 -10.41
CA ASP A 132 15.55 3.47 -10.92
C ASP A 132 15.38 1.95 -11.02
N ALA A 133 14.68 1.33 -10.06
CA ALA A 133 14.36 -0.10 -10.12
C ALA A 133 13.43 -0.42 -11.30
N LEU A 134 12.43 0.43 -11.56
CA LEU A 134 11.54 0.26 -12.73
C LEU A 134 12.30 0.42 -14.05
N TYR A 135 13.26 1.34 -14.13
CA TYR A 135 14.14 1.45 -15.30
C TYR A 135 15.00 0.19 -15.49
N ARG A 136 15.62 -0.34 -14.43
CA ARG A 136 16.36 -1.61 -14.52
C ARG A 136 15.48 -2.78 -14.97
N ALA A 137 14.27 -2.89 -14.44
CA ALA A 137 13.32 -3.90 -14.89
C ALA A 137 12.96 -3.75 -16.38
N SER A 138 12.72 -2.51 -16.83
CA SER A 138 12.50 -2.23 -18.25
C SER A 138 13.71 -2.61 -19.11
N GLN A 139 14.94 -2.30 -18.68
CA GLN A 139 16.17 -2.70 -19.39
C GLN A 139 16.35 -4.22 -19.47
N ALA A 140 15.89 -4.97 -18.47
CA ALA A 140 15.83 -6.43 -18.50
C ALA A 140 14.73 -6.98 -19.45
N GLY A 141 13.93 -6.11 -20.08
CA GLY A 141 12.86 -6.47 -20.99
C GLY A 141 11.51 -6.73 -20.32
N VAL A 142 11.33 -6.36 -19.05
CA VAL A 142 10.06 -6.52 -18.34
C VAL A 142 9.07 -5.48 -18.86
N PRO A 143 7.88 -5.87 -19.35
CA PRO A 143 6.80 -4.92 -19.64
C PRO A 143 6.28 -4.31 -18.34
N VAL A 144 6.22 -2.97 -18.28
CA VAL A 144 5.78 -2.21 -17.11
C VAL A 144 4.59 -1.32 -17.50
N ASP A 145 3.45 -1.50 -16.85
CA ASP A 145 2.25 -0.70 -17.03
C ASP A 145 1.96 0.13 -15.77
N LEU A 146 1.99 1.45 -15.93
CA LEU A 146 1.80 2.41 -14.84
C LEU A 146 0.54 3.24 -15.10
N VAL A 147 -0.37 3.25 -14.12
CA VAL A 147 -1.51 4.16 -14.08
C VAL A 147 -1.25 5.19 -12.98
N VAL A 148 -0.91 6.42 -13.38
CA VAL A 148 -0.53 7.50 -12.46
C VAL A 148 -1.39 8.71 -12.77
N ARG A 149 -2.29 9.08 -11.85
CA ARG A 149 -3.18 10.22 -12.08
C ARG A 149 -2.49 11.59 -11.90
N GLY A 150 -1.57 11.65 -10.95
CA GLY A 150 -0.97 12.88 -10.43
C GLY A 150 0.47 13.04 -10.89
N ILE A 151 1.36 13.25 -9.93
CA ILE A 151 2.77 13.54 -10.23
C ILE A 151 3.47 12.25 -10.67
N CYS A 152 4.11 12.29 -11.83
CA CYS A 152 4.90 11.18 -12.35
C CYS A 152 6.32 11.64 -12.67
N GLY A 153 7.31 11.08 -11.96
CA GLY A 153 8.74 11.32 -12.20
C GLY A 153 9.36 10.42 -13.27
N ILE A 154 8.59 9.49 -13.85
CA ILE A 154 9.08 8.54 -14.85
C ILE A 154 9.03 9.16 -16.25
N LYS A 155 10.12 9.00 -17.00
CA LYS A 155 10.19 9.29 -18.43
C LYS A 155 10.12 7.97 -19.21
N ALA A 156 8.96 7.65 -19.76
CA ALA A 156 8.71 6.42 -20.53
C ALA A 156 9.17 6.53 -21.99
N GLY A 157 9.46 5.40 -22.64
CA GLY A 157 9.77 5.33 -24.07
C GLY A 157 11.21 5.71 -24.45
N ILE A 158 12.11 5.87 -23.49
CA ILE A 158 13.53 6.16 -23.76
C ILE A 158 14.23 4.84 -24.15
N LYS A 159 14.74 4.78 -25.38
CA LYS A 159 15.50 3.62 -25.89
C LYS A 159 16.64 3.24 -24.94
N GLY A 160 16.76 1.96 -24.61
CA GLY A 160 17.80 1.44 -23.71
C GLY A 160 17.60 1.79 -22.23
N LEU A 161 16.48 2.39 -21.84
CA LEU A 161 16.17 2.73 -20.45
C LEU A 161 14.72 2.37 -20.08
N SER A 162 13.74 2.92 -20.80
CA SER A 162 12.31 2.85 -20.43
C SER A 162 11.40 2.49 -21.61
N GLU A 163 11.93 1.87 -22.65
CA GLU A 163 11.16 1.45 -23.83
C GLU A 163 10.04 0.44 -23.52
N ASN A 164 10.19 -0.33 -22.44
CA ASN A 164 9.19 -1.30 -21.97
C ASN A 164 8.21 -0.71 -20.94
N ILE A 165 8.31 0.59 -20.64
CA ILE A 165 7.42 1.26 -19.69
C ILE A 165 6.32 2.01 -20.44
N ARG A 166 5.06 1.76 -20.06
CA ARG A 166 3.89 2.51 -20.50
C ARG A 166 3.28 3.24 -19.31
N VAL A 167 3.10 4.55 -19.45
CA VAL A 167 2.45 5.39 -18.43
C VAL A 167 1.12 5.90 -18.99
N ARG A 168 0.06 5.79 -18.20
CA ARG A 168 -1.26 6.35 -18.49
C ARG A 168 -1.75 7.16 -17.29
N SER A 169 -2.45 8.26 -17.56
CA SER A 169 -3.23 8.99 -16.57
C SER A 169 -4.70 8.89 -16.95
N ILE A 170 -5.55 8.59 -15.97
CA ILE A 170 -7.00 8.47 -16.16
C ILE A 170 -7.65 9.64 -15.43
N LEU A 171 -8.36 10.48 -16.19
CA LEU A 171 -9.18 11.56 -15.66
C LEU A 171 -10.63 11.23 -15.98
N GLY A 172 -11.44 11.05 -14.94
CA GLY A 172 -12.84 10.70 -15.05
C GLY A 172 -13.71 11.55 -14.13
N ARG A 173 -14.98 11.16 -14.04
CA ARG A 173 -15.94 11.76 -13.09
C ARG A 173 -15.49 11.56 -11.64
N PHE A 174 -14.91 10.40 -11.34
CA PHE A 174 -14.37 10.07 -10.04
C PHE A 174 -12.88 10.39 -10.00
N LEU A 175 -12.41 10.80 -8.83
CA LEU A 175 -10.99 10.96 -8.55
C LEU A 175 -10.39 9.59 -8.28
N GLU A 176 -9.56 9.10 -9.20
CA GLU A 176 -8.77 7.88 -9.01
C GLU A 176 -8.01 7.99 -7.67
N HIS A 177 -8.18 7.06 -6.74
CA HIS A 177 -7.55 7.17 -5.41
C HIS A 177 -7.12 5.83 -4.81
N SER A 178 -7.49 4.71 -5.43
CA SER A 178 -7.04 3.35 -5.07
C SER A 178 -5.54 3.17 -5.20
#